data_AF-K2CBA9-F1
#
_entry.id   AF-K2CBA9-F1
#
_cell.length_a   1.000
_cell.length_b   1.000
_cell.length_c   1.000
_cell.angle_alpha   90.00
_cell.angle_beta   90.00
_cell.angle_gamma   90.00
#
_symmetry.space_group_name_H-M   'P 1'
#
loop_
_entity.id
_entity.type
_entity.pdbx_description
1 polymer ?
#
loop_
_entity_poly.entity_id
_entity_poly.type
_entity_poly.pdbx_seq_one_letter_code
_entity_poly.pdbx_strand_id
1 'polypeptide(L)'
;MNFFRKIPAFWLILLPLLIPGMLVSAWRCLFRNVAERQNIYVETVVDFEEIRQLAREEGWSLRDLFTALRANGASSVAVSEDTLASLESEGKITVMSSEEIRKLSLDESLEYELPAGARTVGALWVHSDLAELLDRIEQHLSWKITSDRLMRIHRNLLIINKSSQGFRERVGLGFSSEYFQMAHDAGLGLVVRVFNYPGLSADAASRIINSIPSPASVSALLFAEEEMLGVRGELKAIVEQFRSRSYRIGWVEFNLQDGIESYLKGLATNRPFVRVHSITRKEVDQVYNVRRSVARWVRAVKDRSMKMLYIRCFFQDDKKFIENLVKFNLDYIYQTAQELEAAGYKVAANDAQRLHEPRHLVGRMSPFEVIAVGLSLLLGMVILLRVSFIDDLSERWCFVAFAGTLVLYILLPSHLFTAIAGLAGAVAYSCIGVIWAMRGLRDPEDRSFIRIVPGFVVKMVVPSILGGLLIAGIYSEIEYLLRFEQFRGIKLAFMLPLLFTGIWALRTYGSSIFTLLHRPVNPIGVFLLS
;
A
#
# COMPACT_ATOMS: atom_id res chain seq x y z
N MET A 1 -17.69 22.18 47.23
CA MET A 1 -18.35 20.85 47.30
C MET A 1 -19.84 20.81 46.92
N ASN A 2 -20.46 21.89 46.40
CA ASN A 2 -21.90 21.89 46.02
C ASN A 2 -22.20 21.58 44.52
N PHE A 3 -21.18 21.35 43.68
CA PHE A 3 -21.39 21.11 42.25
C PHE A 3 -21.91 19.70 41.93
N PHE A 4 -21.57 18.70 42.76
CA PHE A 4 -21.92 17.29 42.53
C PHE A 4 -23.35 16.90 42.95
N ARG A 5 -24.07 17.74 43.71
CA ARG A 5 -25.42 17.41 44.21
C ARG A 5 -26.54 17.47 43.17
N LYS A 6 -26.30 18.03 41.97
CA LYS A 6 -27.29 18.16 40.89
C LYS A 6 -27.05 17.25 39.68
N ILE A 7 -25.97 16.48 39.66
CA ILE A 7 -25.61 15.62 38.53
C ILE A 7 -26.10 14.20 38.81
N PRO A 8 -26.88 13.57 37.91
CA PRO A 8 -27.30 12.18 38.07
C PRO A 8 -26.11 11.24 38.27
N ALA A 9 -26.22 10.26 39.17
CA ALA A 9 -25.16 9.29 39.47
C ALA A 9 -24.60 8.61 38.20
N PHE A 10 -25.45 8.38 37.20
CA PHE A 10 -25.06 7.88 35.89
C PHE A 10 -23.94 8.70 35.23
N TRP A 11 -24.06 10.03 35.16
CA TRP A 11 -23.04 10.87 34.52
C TRP A 11 -21.77 10.95 35.35
N LEU A 12 -21.88 10.87 36.68
CA LEU A 12 -20.72 10.82 37.58
C LEU A 12 -19.87 9.57 37.39
N ILE A 13 -20.47 8.45 36.99
CA ILE A 13 -19.76 7.20 36.72
C ILE A 13 -19.31 7.13 35.25
N LEU A 14 -20.16 7.57 34.32
CA LEU A 14 -19.88 7.48 32.89
C LEU A 14 -18.72 8.37 32.46
N LEU A 15 -18.67 9.62 32.92
CA LEU A 15 -17.64 10.58 32.48
C LEU A 15 -16.21 10.10 32.81
N PRO A 16 -15.88 9.64 34.03
CA PRO A 16 -14.57 9.09 34.34
C PRO A 16 -14.18 7.86 33.49
N LEU A 17 -15.15 7.06 33.03
CA LEU A 17 -14.89 5.91 32.16
C LEU A 17 -14.67 6.30 30.70
N LEU A 18 -15.26 7.40 30.24
CA LEU A 18 -15.18 7.90 28.87
C LEU A 18 -13.95 8.80 28.63
N ILE A 19 -13.57 9.62 29.61
CA ILE A 19 -12.49 10.61 29.48
C ILE A 19 -11.13 9.98 29.09
N PRO A 20 -10.69 8.85 29.68
CA PRO A 20 -9.41 8.23 29.32
C PRO A 20 -9.32 7.89 27.84
N GLY A 21 -10.36 7.29 27.25
CA GLY A 21 -10.37 6.96 25.82
C GLY A 21 -10.37 8.21 24.92
N MET A 22 -11.04 9.29 25.34
CA MET A 22 -10.97 10.57 24.63
C MET A 22 -9.56 11.17 24.65
N LEU A 23 -8.91 11.18 25.82
CA LEU A 23 -7.55 11.71 25.96
C LEU A 23 -6.55 10.89 25.15
N VAL A 24 -6.63 9.56 25.23
CA VAL A 24 -5.81 8.66 24.41
C VAL A 24 -6.06 8.94 22.93
N SER A 25 -7.32 9.00 22.49
CA SER A 25 -7.64 9.23 21.07
C SER A 25 -7.14 10.57 20.56
N ALA A 26 -7.29 11.63 21.36
CA ALA A 26 -6.75 12.96 21.05
C ALA A 26 -5.23 12.91 20.92
N TRP A 27 -4.54 12.30 21.89
CA TRP A 27 -3.10 12.14 21.91
C TRP A 27 -2.58 11.37 20.68
N ARG A 28 -3.24 10.25 20.34
CA ARG A 28 -2.92 9.45 19.14
C ARG A 28 -3.13 10.23 17.85
N CYS A 29 -4.21 11.02 17.75
CA CYS A 29 -4.47 11.87 16.59
C CYS A 29 -3.44 13.00 16.45
N LEU A 30 -2.97 13.57 17.55
CA LEU A 30 -1.90 14.58 17.54
C LEU A 30 -0.60 13.98 17.01
N PHE A 31 -0.18 12.82 17.52
CA PHE A 31 1.00 12.12 17.02
C PHE A 31 0.89 11.76 15.54
N ARG A 32 -0.29 11.28 15.13
CA ARG A 32 -0.58 11.01 13.71
C ARG A 32 -0.41 12.26 12.87
N ASN A 33 -0.96 13.40 13.28
CA ASN A 33 -0.82 14.67 12.55
C ASN A 33 0.64 15.12 12.49
N VAL A 34 1.43 14.96 13.56
CA VAL A 34 2.88 15.24 13.54
C VAL A 34 3.60 14.32 12.53
N ALA A 35 3.32 13.02 12.59
CA ALA A 35 3.93 12.05 11.69
C ALA A 35 3.57 12.30 10.22
N GLU A 36 2.30 12.59 9.92
CA GLU A 36 1.84 12.91 8.57
C GLU A 36 2.42 14.24 8.05
N ARG A 37 2.61 15.25 8.90
CA ARG A 37 3.26 16.51 8.50
C ARG A 37 4.75 16.36 8.21
N GLN A 38 5.44 15.48 8.93
CA GLN A 38 6.84 15.14 8.65
C GLN A 38 6.99 14.27 7.40
N ASN A 39 5.88 13.75 6.88
CA ASN A 39 5.84 12.80 5.77
C ASN A 39 5.98 13.46 4.39
N ILE A 40 7.04 14.25 4.19
CA ILE A 40 7.21 15.08 2.98
C ILE A 40 8.02 14.42 1.87
N TYR A 41 8.87 13.44 2.19
CA TYR A 41 9.75 12.81 1.20
C TYR A 41 9.01 11.73 0.40
N VAL A 42 9.19 11.80 -0.91
CA VAL A 42 8.66 10.87 -1.93
C VAL A 42 9.81 10.35 -2.77
N GLU A 43 9.81 9.05 -3.03
CA GLU A 43 10.79 8.38 -3.86
C GLU A 43 10.23 8.17 -5.27
N THR A 44 10.77 8.88 -6.25
CA THR A 44 10.50 8.68 -7.68
C THR A 44 11.46 7.61 -8.20
N VAL A 45 10.91 6.49 -8.65
CA VAL A 45 11.66 5.32 -9.12
C VAL A 45 11.42 5.16 -10.62
N VAL A 46 12.48 5.16 -11.41
CA VAL A 46 12.39 4.91 -12.86
C VAL A 46 12.70 3.45 -13.18
N ASP A 47 12.01 2.88 -14.17
CA ASP A 47 12.24 1.49 -14.61
C ASP A 47 13.56 1.38 -15.39
N PHE A 48 14.53 0.60 -14.90
CA PHE A 48 15.83 0.46 -15.55
C PHE A 48 15.74 -0.07 -16.98
N GLU A 49 14.86 -1.04 -17.23
CA GLU A 49 14.77 -1.69 -18.55
C GLU A 49 14.31 -0.68 -19.61
N GLU A 50 13.40 0.21 -19.21
CA GLU A 50 12.88 1.27 -20.08
C GLU A 50 13.89 2.40 -20.27
N ILE A 51 14.61 2.80 -19.21
CA ILE A 51 15.72 3.75 -19.31
C ILE A 51 16.82 3.21 -20.24
N ARG A 52 17.08 1.91 -20.16
CA ARG A 52 18.06 1.24 -21.02
C ARG A 52 17.62 1.21 -22.47
N GLN A 53 16.34 0.96 -22.74
CA GLN A 53 15.77 1.06 -24.08
C GLN A 53 15.92 2.49 -24.63
N LEU A 54 15.54 3.51 -23.85
CA LEU A 54 15.71 4.92 -24.23
C LEU A 54 17.16 5.26 -24.58
N ALA A 55 18.11 4.80 -23.77
CA ALA A 55 19.52 5.05 -24.01
C ALA A 55 20.00 4.46 -25.33
N ARG A 56 19.54 3.24 -25.68
CA ARG A 56 19.92 2.59 -26.94
C ARG A 56 19.30 3.26 -28.16
N GLU A 57 18.02 3.60 -28.10
CA GLU A 57 17.30 4.20 -29.23
C GLU A 57 17.85 5.58 -29.59
N GLU A 58 18.24 6.37 -28.59
CA GLU A 58 18.75 7.74 -28.76
C GLU A 58 20.28 7.84 -28.72
N GLY A 59 21.00 6.72 -28.56
CA GLY A 59 22.47 6.67 -28.53
C GLY A 59 23.12 7.32 -27.30
N TRP A 60 22.45 7.34 -26.15
CA TRP A 60 23.00 7.85 -24.89
C TRP A 60 23.83 6.81 -24.14
N SER A 61 24.86 7.28 -23.44
CA SER A 61 25.52 6.51 -22.39
C SER A 61 24.59 6.35 -21.19
N LEU A 62 24.47 5.14 -20.64
CA LEU A 62 23.67 4.87 -19.44
C LEU A 62 24.12 5.71 -18.25
N ARG A 63 25.43 5.92 -18.07
CA ARG A 63 25.98 6.72 -16.97
C ARG A 63 25.55 8.19 -17.07
N ASP A 64 25.56 8.74 -18.28
CA ASP A 64 25.16 10.12 -18.54
C ASP A 64 23.65 10.27 -18.36
N LEU A 65 22.87 9.30 -18.83
CA LEU A 65 21.42 9.29 -18.65
C LEU A 65 21.03 9.16 -17.18
N PHE A 66 21.72 8.34 -16.38
CA PHE A 66 21.48 8.26 -14.93
C PHE A 66 21.74 9.60 -14.24
N THR A 67 22.82 10.27 -14.61
CA THR A 67 23.16 11.61 -14.10
C THR A 67 22.08 12.62 -14.49
N ALA A 68 21.60 12.58 -15.73
CA ALA A 68 20.52 13.44 -16.21
C ALA A 68 19.18 13.15 -15.50
N LEU A 69 18.82 11.88 -15.32
CA LEU A 69 17.62 11.46 -14.58
C LEU A 69 17.66 11.99 -13.15
N ARG A 70 18.82 11.85 -12.50
CA ARG A 70 19.04 12.36 -11.15
C ARG A 70 18.82 13.88 -11.10
N ALA A 71 19.42 14.62 -12.02
CA ALA A 71 19.29 16.07 -12.09
C ALA A 71 17.84 16.54 -12.35
N ASN A 72 17.04 15.73 -13.04
CA ASN A 72 15.65 16.02 -13.35
C ASN A 72 14.65 15.52 -12.28
N GLY A 73 15.11 14.98 -11.15
CA GLY A 73 14.23 14.60 -10.04
C GLY A 73 13.86 13.12 -9.99
N ALA A 74 14.67 12.22 -10.57
CA ALA A 74 14.65 10.81 -10.21
C ALA A 74 15.38 10.59 -8.87
N SER A 75 14.73 9.90 -7.93
CA SER A 75 15.35 9.53 -6.65
C SER A 75 16.12 8.21 -6.76
N SER A 76 15.56 7.26 -7.49
CA SER A 76 16.03 5.87 -7.52
C SER A 76 15.79 5.22 -8.88
N VAL A 77 16.48 4.12 -9.13
CA VAL A 77 16.28 3.28 -10.31
C VAL A 77 15.88 1.86 -9.88
N ALA A 78 14.88 1.29 -10.56
CA ALA A 78 14.43 -0.06 -10.34
C ALA A 78 15.17 -1.04 -11.25
N VAL A 79 16.17 -1.74 -10.72
CA VAL A 79 17.01 -2.69 -11.45
C VAL A 79 16.46 -4.10 -11.25
N SER A 80 16.21 -4.81 -12.36
CA SER A 80 15.71 -6.18 -12.35
C SER A 80 16.86 -7.19 -12.46
N GLU A 81 16.59 -8.47 -12.18
CA GLU A 81 17.54 -9.52 -12.54
C GLU A 81 17.70 -9.54 -14.07
N ASP A 82 18.93 -9.81 -14.52
CA ASP A 82 19.20 -10.04 -15.93
C ASP A 82 18.45 -11.31 -16.37
N THR A 83 17.82 -11.29 -17.54
CA THR A 83 17.21 -12.47 -18.19
C THR A 83 17.95 -12.78 -19.49
N LEU A 84 17.77 -13.98 -20.05
CA LEU A 84 18.39 -14.32 -21.34
C LEU A 84 17.98 -13.31 -22.41
N ALA A 85 16.70 -12.93 -22.45
CA ALA A 85 16.19 -11.94 -23.38
C ALA A 85 16.83 -10.55 -23.16
N SER A 86 16.99 -10.13 -21.90
CA SER A 86 17.63 -8.84 -21.61
C SER A 86 19.10 -8.84 -22.06
N LEU A 87 19.88 -9.88 -21.72
CA LEU A 87 21.31 -9.99 -22.03
C LEU A 87 21.56 -10.08 -23.54
N GLU A 88 20.69 -10.80 -24.25
CA GLU A 88 20.72 -10.91 -25.71
C GLU A 88 20.41 -9.56 -26.36
N SER A 89 19.41 -8.83 -25.86
CA SER A 89 19.11 -7.49 -26.36
C SER A 89 20.27 -6.50 -26.15
N GLU A 90 21.12 -6.73 -25.12
CA GLU A 90 22.33 -5.92 -24.90
C GLU A 90 23.50 -6.33 -25.79
N GLY A 91 23.38 -7.43 -26.55
CA GLY A 91 24.49 -8.03 -27.29
C GLY A 91 25.57 -8.65 -26.40
N LYS A 92 25.31 -8.85 -25.10
CA LYS A 92 26.25 -9.50 -24.18
C LYS A 92 26.29 -11.02 -24.35
N ILE A 93 25.19 -11.58 -24.82
CA ILE A 93 25.10 -12.98 -25.20
C ILE A 93 24.46 -13.12 -26.57
N THR A 94 24.74 -14.22 -27.24
CA THR A 94 24.01 -14.65 -28.44
C THR A 94 23.27 -15.94 -28.10
N VAL A 95 21.96 -15.96 -28.30
CA VAL A 95 21.14 -17.15 -28.05
C VAL A 95 20.71 -17.71 -29.40
N MET A 96 21.11 -18.94 -29.69
CA MET A 96 20.75 -19.65 -30.92
C MET A 96 19.94 -20.90 -30.58
N SER A 97 18.90 -21.15 -31.37
CA SER A 97 18.16 -22.41 -31.34
C SER A 97 18.94 -23.52 -32.05
N SER A 98 18.64 -24.78 -31.72
CA SER A 98 19.20 -25.93 -32.46
C SER A 98 18.94 -25.87 -33.97
N GLU A 99 17.85 -25.24 -34.42
CA GLU A 99 17.55 -25.06 -35.85
C GLU A 99 18.48 -24.04 -36.51
N GLU A 100 18.77 -22.93 -35.84
CA GLU A 100 19.69 -21.90 -36.35
C GLU A 100 21.12 -22.43 -36.42
N ILE A 101 21.55 -23.20 -35.42
CA ILE A 101 22.86 -23.88 -35.44
C ILE A 101 22.95 -24.86 -36.62
N ARG A 102 21.89 -25.64 -36.89
CA ARG A 102 21.86 -26.53 -38.07
C ARG A 102 21.96 -25.76 -39.39
N LYS A 103 21.32 -24.59 -39.50
CA LYS A 103 21.40 -23.74 -40.70
C LYS A 103 22.79 -23.14 -40.90
N LEU A 104 23.50 -22.87 -39.82
CA LEU A 104 24.86 -22.32 -39.82
C LEU A 104 25.94 -23.40 -40.04
N SER A 105 25.66 -24.64 -39.65
CA SER A 105 26.53 -25.78 -39.92
C SER A 105 26.44 -26.19 -41.38
N LEU A 106 27.51 -25.96 -42.15
CA LEU A 106 27.65 -26.46 -43.52
C LEU A 106 27.88 -27.98 -43.57
N ASP A 107 28.15 -28.60 -42.42
CA ASP A 107 28.53 -30.00 -42.28
C ASP A 107 27.51 -30.73 -41.39
N GLU A 108 26.97 -31.86 -41.86
CA GLU A 108 26.02 -32.71 -41.10
C GLU A 108 26.68 -33.38 -39.89
N SER A 109 28.01 -33.26 -39.75
CA SER A 109 28.85 -33.88 -38.72
C SER A 109 28.74 -33.25 -37.32
N LEU A 110 28.28 -32.00 -37.22
CA LEU A 110 28.20 -31.26 -35.95
C LEU A 110 27.21 -31.90 -34.95
N GLU A 111 26.22 -32.67 -35.44
CA GLU A 111 25.30 -33.45 -34.59
C GLU A 111 25.92 -34.74 -34.02
N TYR A 112 26.97 -35.27 -34.64
CA TYR A 112 27.58 -36.54 -34.25
C TYR A 112 28.51 -36.41 -33.03
N GLU A 113 29.18 -35.26 -32.87
CA GLU A 113 30.11 -35.01 -31.75
C GLU A 113 29.46 -34.40 -30.50
N LEU A 114 28.17 -34.07 -30.56
CA LEU A 114 27.50 -33.43 -29.43
C LEU A 114 27.24 -34.41 -28.26
N PRO A 115 27.51 -34.01 -27.00
CA PRO A 115 27.22 -34.81 -25.82
C PRO A 115 25.76 -35.27 -25.77
N ALA A 116 25.53 -36.47 -25.22
CA ALA A 116 24.19 -37.01 -25.02
C ALA A 116 23.36 -36.05 -24.13
N GLY A 117 22.43 -35.30 -24.75
CA GLY A 117 21.56 -34.31 -24.11
C GLY A 117 21.46 -32.97 -24.83
N ALA A 118 22.46 -32.63 -25.67
CA ALA A 118 22.42 -31.46 -26.57
C ALA A 118 21.49 -31.67 -27.80
N ARG A 119 20.95 -32.89 -27.96
CA ARG A 119 20.14 -33.32 -29.12
C ARG A 119 18.64 -33.02 -28.99
N THR A 120 18.26 -32.10 -28.12
CA THR A 120 16.85 -31.75 -27.95
C THR A 120 16.47 -30.61 -28.88
N VAL A 121 15.34 -30.77 -29.59
CA VAL A 121 14.82 -29.78 -30.56
C VAL A 121 14.61 -28.40 -29.92
N GLY A 122 14.38 -28.36 -28.60
CA GLY A 122 14.20 -27.15 -27.83
C GLY A 122 15.44 -26.65 -27.08
N ALA A 123 16.65 -27.10 -27.40
CA ALA A 123 17.87 -26.59 -26.76
C ALA A 123 18.22 -25.17 -27.24
N LEU A 124 18.67 -24.34 -26.30
CA LEU A 124 19.24 -23.02 -26.54
C LEU A 124 20.75 -23.09 -26.38
N TRP A 125 21.47 -22.54 -27.35
CA TRP A 125 22.91 -22.39 -27.38
C TRP A 125 23.23 -20.95 -27.04
N VAL A 126 23.81 -20.75 -25.86
CA VAL A 126 24.12 -19.42 -25.34
C VAL A 126 25.62 -19.20 -25.41
N HIS A 127 26.02 -18.27 -26.28
CA HIS A 127 27.39 -17.84 -26.46
C HIS A 127 27.64 -16.48 -25.79
N SER A 128 28.83 -16.28 -25.23
CA SER A 128 29.30 -15.00 -24.67
C SER A 128 30.82 -14.94 -24.75
N ASP A 129 31.37 -13.79 -25.11
CA ASP A 129 32.81 -13.54 -25.04
C ASP A 129 33.30 -13.39 -23.59
N LEU A 130 32.38 -13.05 -22.68
CA LEU A 130 32.63 -12.93 -21.24
C LEU A 130 32.36 -14.27 -20.55
N ALA A 131 33.41 -15.02 -20.23
CA ALA A 131 33.30 -16.31 -19.54
C ALA A 131 32.62 -16.18 -18.16
N GLU A 132 32.96 -15.14 -17.40
CA GLU A 132 32.38 -14.86 -16.07
C GLU A 132 30.86 -14.64 -16.13
N LEU A 133 30.36 -14.03 -17.21
CA LEU A 133 28.93 -13.84 -17.42
C LEU A 133 28.24 -15.20 -17.58
N LEU A 134 28.82 -16.12 -18.36
CA LEU A 134 28.27 -17.46 -18.51
C LEU A 134 28.37 -18.28 -17.22
N ASP A 135 29.43 -18.13 -16.43
CA ASP A 135 29.56 -18.80 -15.13
C ASP A 135 28.45 -18.33 -14.17
N ARG A 136 28.13 -17.03 -14.17
CA ARG A 136 26.98 -16.48 -13.42
C ARG A 136 25.65 -17.06 -13.93
N ILE A 137 25.44 -17.09 -15.25
CA ILE A 137 24.22 -17.65 -15.86
C ILE A 137 24.06 -19.12 -15.48
N GLU A 138 25.12 -19.92 -15.62
CA GLU A 138 25.14 -21.33 -15.28
C GLU A 138 24.84 -21.55 -13.79
N GLN A 139 25.51 -20.80 -12.92
CA GLN A 139 25.31 -20.87 -11.47
C GLN A 139 23.86 -20.54 -11.08
N HIS A 140 23.30 -19.44 -11.57
CA HIS A 140 21.92 -19.05 -11.25
C HIS A 140 20.90 -20.04 -11.83
N LEU A 141 21.13 -20.57 -13.04
CA LEU A 141 20.25 -21.58 -13.63
C LEU A 141 20.31 -22.92 -12.88
N SER A 142 21.47 -23.31 -12.33
CA SER A 142 21.62 -24.56 -11.57
C SER A 142 20.69 -24.63 -10.33
N TRP A 143 20.22 -23.48 -9.83
CA TRP A 143 19.27 -23.41 -8.71
C TRP A 143 17.80 -23.48 -9.17
N LYS A 144 17.55 -23.37 -10.48
CA LYS A 144 16.21 -23.17 -11.07
C LYS A 144 15.82 -24.31 -12.00
N ILE A 145 16.79 -24.98 -12.61
CA ILE A 145 16.61 -26.13 -13.49
C ILE A 145 17.50 -27.28 -13.04
N THR A 146 17.10 -28.49 -13.40
CA THR A 146 17.85 -29.70 -13.09
C THR A 146 19.15 -29.76 -13.90
N SER A 147 20.21 -30.32 -13.31
CA SER A 147 21.55 -30.32 -13.89
C SER A 147 21.66 -31.07 -15.22
N ASP A 148 20.74 -31.99 -15.52
CA ASP A 148 20.65 -32.70 -16.81
C ASP A 148 20.22 -31.78 -17.97
N ARG A 149 19.67 -30.60 -17.66
CA ARG A 149 19.23 -29.62 -18.66
C ARG A 149 20.24 -28.51 -18.92
N LEU A 150 21.39 -28.53 -18.25
CA LEU A 150 22.40 -27.48 -18.31
C LEU A 150 23.75 -28.12 -18.62
N MET A 151 24.36 -27.76 -19.74
CA MET A 151 25.61 -28.38 -20.20
C MET A 151 26.60 -27.33 -20.65
N ARG A 152 27.75 -27.27 -19.98
CA ARG A 152 28.89 -26.43 -20.34
C ARG A 152 29.79 -27.18 -21.33
N ILE A 153 29.65 -26.91 -22.63
CA ILE A 153 30.44 -27.60 -23.67
C ILE A 153 31.79 -26.91 -23.88
N HIS A 154 31.81 -25.57 -23.76
CA HIS A 154 33.02 -24.78 -23.89
C HIS A 154 32.98 -23.61 -22.90
N ARG A 155 34.15 -23.01 -22.63
CA ARG A 155 34.26 -21.83 -21.74
C ARG A 155 33.33 -20.68 -22.15
N ASN A 156 33.07 -20.54 -23.45
CA ASN A 156 32.25 -19.48 -24.02
C ASN A 156 30.89 -19.98 -24.54
N LEU A 157 30.53 -21.24 -24.26
CA LEU A 157 29.30 -21.83 -24.78
C LEU A 157 28.57 -22.66 -23.72
N LEU A 158 27.32 -22.32 -23.48
CA LEU A 158 26.42 -23.00 -22.56
C LEU A 158 25.19 -23.50 -23.31
N ILE A 159 24.84 -24.78 -23.14
CA ILE A 159 23.62 -25.36 -23.67
C ILE A 159 22.57 -25.46 -22.56
N ILE A 160 21.37 -24.96 -22.87
CA ILE A 160 20.21 -24.97 -21.98
C ILE A 160 19.06 -25.72 -22.66
N ASN A 161 18.66 -26.85 -22.11
CA ASN A 161 17.57 -27.67 -22.61
C ASN A 161 16.20 -27.16 -22.11
N LYS A 162 15.89 -25.90 -22.44
CA LYS A 162 14.63 -25.20 -22.15
C LYS A 162 14.55 -23.90 -22.94
N SER A 163 13.55 -23.77 -23.83
CA SER A 163 13.46 -22.65 -24.79
C SER A 163 12.16 -21.85 -24.74
N SER A 164 11.27 -22.10 -23.77
CA SER A 164 10.00 -21.38 -23.72
C SER A 164 10.22 -19.87 -23.61
N GLN A 165 9.36 -19.08 -24.24
CA GLN A 165 9.45 -17.61 -24.20
C GLN A 165 9.45 -17.10 -22.75
N GLY A 166 8.54 -17.60 -21.91
CA GLY A 166 8.51 -17.25 -20.50
C GLY A 166 9.79 -17.62 -19.75
N PHE A 167 10.53 -18.65 -20.18
CA PHE A 167 11.84 -18.96 -19.59
C PHE A 167 12.89 -17.89 -19.96
N ARG A 168 12.95 -17.47 -21.23
CA ARG A 168 13.91 -16.45 -21.68
C ARG A 168 13.65 -15.07 -21.08
N GLU A 169 12.38 -14.72 -20.85
CA GLU A 169 11.97 -13.37 -20.45
C GLU A 169 11.73 -13.21 -18.94
N ARG A 170 11.43 -14.29 -18.21
CA ARG A 170 10.96 -14.19 -16.81
C ARG A 170 11.81 -14.96 -15.81
N VAL A 171 12.86 -15.65 -16.26
CA VAL A 171 13.82 -16.29 -15.35
C VAL A 171 15.01 -15.36 -15.16
N GLY A 172 15.11 -14.80 -13.96
CA GLY A 172 16.27 -14.00 -13.56
C GLY A 172 17.56 -14.82 -13.48
N LEU A 173 18.68 -14.21 -13.81
CA LEU A 173 20.03 -14.79 -13.89
C LEU A 173 20.99 -14.05 -12.94
N GLY A 174 20.43 -13.42 -11.91
CA GLY A 174 21.16 -12.56 -10.99
C GLY A 174 21.22 -11.11 -11.44
N PHE A 175 21.85 -10.29 -10.61
CA PHE A 175 21.97 -8.85 -10.84
C PHE A 175 23.36 -8.50 -11.38
N SER A 176 23.43 -7.46 -12.22
CA SER A 176 24.69 -6.86 -12.61
C SER A 176 25.18 -5.88 -11.54
N SER A 177 26.33 -6.16 -10.93
CA SER A 177 27.00 -5.25 -10.00
C SER A 177 27.39 -3.93 -10.66
N GLU A 178 27.64 -3.95 -11.97
CA GLU A 178 27.95 -2.76 -12.77
C GLU A 178 26.82 -1.74 -12.72
N TYR A 179 25.56 -2.18 -12.86
CA TYR A 179 24.39 -1.30 -12.83
C TYR A 179 24.13 -0.71 -11.44
N PHE A 180 24.42 -1.49 -10.40
CA PHE A 180 24.35 -0.99 -9.03
C PHE A 180 25.39 0.11 -8.79
N GLN A 181 26.63 -0.09 -9.26
CA GLN A 181 27.67 0.91 -9.16
C GLN A 181 27.32 2.17 -9.95
N MET A 182 26.83 2.05 -11.19
CA MET A 182 26.40 3.20 -11.99
C MET A 182 25.30 4.01 -11.30
N ALA A 183 24.30 3.34 -10.72
CA ALA A 183 23.23 4.01 -9.98
C ALA A 183 23.78 4.76 -8.76
N HIS A 184 24.67 4.11 -8.00
CA HIS A 184 25.31 4.71 -6.84
C HIS A 184 26.18 5.92 -7.21
N ASP A 185 27.01 5.80 -8.25
CA ASP A 185 27.86 6.87 -8.78
C ASP A 185 27.04 8.10 -9.19
N ALA A 186 25.86 7.88 -9.77
CA ALA A 186 24.91 8.94 -10.14
C ALA A 186 24.10 9.50 -8.96
N GLY A 187 24.27 8.96 -7.74
CA GLY A 187 23.51 9.35 -6.54
C GLY A 187 22.06 8.87 -6.53
N LEU A 188 21.70 7.92 -7.38
CA LEU A 188 20.39 7.28 -7.41
C LEU A 188 20.32 6.17 -6.35
N GLY A 189 19.17 6.06 -5.68
CA GLY A 189 18.86 4.91 -4.83
C GLY A 189 18.61 3.66 -5.66
N LEU A 190 18.82 2.50 -5.04
CA LEU A 190 18.58 1.21 -5.69
C LEU A 190 17.27 0.60 -5.22
N VAL A 191 16.36 0.34 -6.16
CA VAL A 191 15.19 -0.52 -5.95
C VAL A 191 15.44 -1.80 -6.73
N VAL A 192 15.34 -2.96 -6.08
CA VAL A 192 15.67 -4.24 -6.70
C VAL A 192 14.41 -4.97 -7.06
N ARG A 193 14.30 -5.42 -8.31
CA ARG A 193 13.17 -6.20 -8.82
C ARG A 193 13.57 -7.67 -8.97
N VAL A 194 12.92 -8.54 -8.20
CA VAL A 194 13.14 -9.99 -8.26
C VAL A 194 12.02 -10.68 -9.05
N PHE A 195 12.39 -11.71 -9.81
CA PHE A 195 11.43 -12.54 -10.55
C PHE A 195 11.00 -13.75 -9.73
N ASN A 196 9.71 -14.09 -9.82
CA ASN A 196 9.21 -15.36 -9.33
C ASN A 196 9.36 -16.43 -10.41
N TYR A 197 9.53 -17.69 -10.02
CA TYR A 197 9.55 -18.80 -10.96
C TYR A 197 8.90 -20.07 -10.38
N PRO A 198 8.37 -20.96 -11.25
CA PRO A 198 7.73 -22.20 -10.79
C PRO A 198 8.71 -23.14 -10.07
N GLY A 199 8.28 -23.71 -8.95
CA GLY A 199 9.06 -24.71 -8.20
C GLY A 199 10.21 -24.13 -7.37
N LEU A 200 10.18 -22.83 -7.06
CA LEU A 200 11.20 -22.17 -6.24
C LEU A 200 11.29 -22.79 -4.83
N SER A 201 12.42 -23.42 -4.52
CA SER A 201 12.75 -23.96 -3.20
C SER A 201 13.29 -22.89 -2.25
N ALA A 202 13.22 -23.12 -0.94
CA ALA A 202 13.79 -22.23 0.05
C ALA A 202 15.32 -22.08 -0.09
N ASP A 203 16.07 -23.13 -0.45
CA ASP A 203 17.53 -23.02 -0.66
C ASP A 203 17.84 -22.08 -1.83
N ALA A 204 17.19 -22.28 -2.98
CA ALA A 204 17.38 -21.44 -4.15
C ALA A 204 16.96 -19.98 -3.87
N ALA A 205 15.86 -19.77 -3.14
CA ALA A 205 15.44 -18.44 -2.71
C ALA A 205 16.50 -17.78 -1.83
N SER A 206 17.09 -18.52 -0.88
CA SER A 206 18.11 -17.99 0.00
C SER A 206 19.34 -17.50 -0.77
N ARG A 207 19.72 -18.20 -1.84
CA ARG A 207 20.83 -17.82 -2.73
C ARG A 207 20.52 -16.55 -3.52
N ILE A 208 19.29 -16.43 -4.05
CA ILE A 208 18.83 -15.22 -4.73
C ILE A 208 18.83 -14.03 -3.76
N ILE A 209 18.30 -14.20 -2.55
CA ILE A 209 18.25 -13.14 -1.54
C ILE A 209 19.66 -12.79 -1.04
N ASN A 210 20.60 -13.75 -1.03
CA ASN A 210 22.02 -13.52 -0.75
C ASN A 210 22.75 -12.74 -1.85
N SER A 211 22.30 -12.84 -3.10
CA SER A 211 22.89 -12.06 -4.19
C SER A 211 22.46 -10.59 -4.24
N ILE A 212 21.44 -10.22 -3.46
CA ILE A 212 20.97 -8.84 -3.36
C ILE A 212 21.95 -8.05 -2.46
N PRO A 213 22.33 -6.81 -2.81
CA PRO A 213 23.14 -5.95 -1.95
C PRO A 213 22.50 -5.76 -0.58
N SER A 214 23.31 -5.39 0.42
CA SER A 214 22.86 -5.24 1.80
C SER A 214 21.56 -4.42 1.92
N PRO A 215 20.67 -4.72 2.90
CA PRO A 215 19.45 -3.93 3.10
C PRO A 215 19.69 -2.43 3.32
N ALA A 216 20.87 -2.04 3.81
CA ALA A 216 21.24 -0.63 3.98
C ALA A 216 21.49 0.10 2.65
N SER A 217 21.90 -0.62 1.60
CA SER A 217 22.18 -0.10 0.26
C SER A 217 20.99 -0.20 -0.70
N VAL A 218 19.89 -0.85 -0.28
CA VAL A 218 18.70 -1.07 -1.11
C VAL A 218 17.51 -0.34 -0.49
N SER A 219 16.87 0.54 -1.26
CA SER A 219 15.70 1.29 -0.81
C SER A 219 14.47 0.40 -0.63
N ALA A 220 14.22 -0.50 -1.60
CA ALA A 220 13.17 -1.50 -1.51
C ALA A 220 13.36 -2.67 -2.47
N LEU A 221 12.69 -3.78 -2.16
CA LEU A 221 12.47 -4.91 -3.04
C LEU A 221 11.08 -4.83 -3.65
N LEU A 222 11.01 -4.99 -4.97
CA LEU A 222 9.79 -5.14 -5.73
C LEU A 222 9.77 -6.52 -6.38
N PHE A 223 8.57 -7.04 -6.59
CA PHE A 223 8.39 -8.27 -7.35
C PHE A 223 8.03 -7.89 -8.78
N ALA A 224 8.74 -8.47 -9.75
CA ALA A 224 8.65 -8.04 -11.15
C ALA A 224 7.28 -8.31 -11.78
N GLU A 225 6.58 -9.35 -11.30
CA GLU A 225 5.29 -9.83 -11.84
C GLU A 225 4.12 -9.63 -10.85
N GLU A 226 2.96 -10.17 -11.21
CA GLU A 226 1.74 -10.22 -10.40
C GLU A 226 1.82 -11.24 -9.26
N GLU A 227 2.94 -11.95 -9.11
CA GLU A 227 3.15 -12.93 -8.05
C GLU A 227 4.32 -12.54 -7.15
N MET A 228 4.12 -12.69 -5.85
CA MET A 228 5.19 -12.57 -4.87
C MET A 228 6.17 -13.74 -5.01
N LEU A 229 7.44 -13.52 -4.65
CA LEU A 229 8.46 -14.57 -4.68
C LEU A 229 8.04 -15.74 -3.78
N GLY A 230 8.02 -16.95 -4.33
CA GLY A 230 7.71 -18.18 -3.61
C GLY A 230 6.25 -18.65 -3.69
N VAL A 231 5.35 -17.90 -4.33
CA VAL A 231 3.93 -18.30 -4.50
C VAL A 231 3.80 -19.66 -5.20
N ARG A 232 4.65 -19.91 -6.19
CA ARG A 232 4.70 -21.17 -6.95
C ARG A 232 5.67 -22.20 -6.36
N GLY A 233 5.98 -22.09 -5.07
CA GLY A 233 6.97 -22.88 -4.38
C GLY A 233 6.79 -22.82 -2.87
N GLU A 234 7.88 -22.65 -2.14
CA GLU A 234 7.87 -22.70 -0.66
C GLU A 234 7.61 -21.33 0.00
N LEU A 235 6.47 -20.69 -0.32
CA LEU A 235 6.12 -19.34 0.13
C LEU A 235 6.39 -19.07 1.61
N LYS A 236 5.95 -19.96 2.52
CA LYS A 236 6.10 -19.76 3.97
C LYS A 236 7.57 -19.74 4.40
N ALA A 237 8.38 -20.66 3.87
CA ALA A 237 9.80 -20.74 4.21
C ALA A 237 10.55 -19.50 3.68
N ILE A 238 10.19 -19.03 2.49
CA ILE A 238 10.78 -17.85 1.85
C ILE A 238 10.41 -16.57 2.61
N VAL A 239 9.17 -16.43 3.05
CA VAL A 239 8.73 -15.29 3.88
C VAL A 239 9.54 -15.23 5.19
N GLU A 240 9.85 -16.37 5.82
CA GLU A 240 10.67 -16.40 7.02
C GLU A 240 12.13 -15.97 6.76
N GLN A 241 12.67 -16.20 5.56
CA GLN A 241 13.99 -15.69 5.18
C GLN A 241 14.03 -14.15 5.09
N PHE A 242 12.92 -13.52 4.69
CA PHE A 242 12.78 -12.06 4.75
C PHE A 242 12.55 -11.53 6.17
N ARG A 243 12.21 -12.39 7.14
CA ARG A 243 12.08 -11.94 8.53
C ARG A 243 13.43 -11.64 9.17
N SER A 244 14.45 -12.44 8.83
CA SER A 244 15.82 -12.26 9.31
C SER A 244 16.58 -11.16 8.58
N ARG A 245 16.05 -10.65 7.46
CA ARG A 245 16.65 -9.59 6.64
C ARG A 245 15.71 -8.41 6.53
N SER A 246 16.12 -7.26 7.06
CA SER A 246 15.28 -6.05 7.13
C SER A 246 15.08 -5.33 5.77
N TYR A 247 14.85 -6.05 4.68
CA TYR A 247 14.54 -5.46 3.38
C TYR A 247 13.14 -4.87 3.35
N ARG A 248 13.03 -3.60 2.91
CA ARG A 248 11.73 -2.96 2.67
C ARG A 248 11.08 -3.52 1.41
N ILE A 249 9.92 -4.14 1.53
CA ILE A 249 9.15 -4.71 0.43
C ILE A 249 8.16 -3.67 -0.09
N GLY A 250 8.17 -3.41 -1.40
CA GLY A 250 7.18 -2.56 -2.02
C GLY A 250 5.88 -3.28 -2.30
N TRP A 251 4.78 -2.69 -1.88
CA TRP A 251 3.41 -3.16 -2.12
C TRP A 251 2.75 -2.25 -3.16
N VAL A 252 2.48 -2.79 -4.34
CA VAL A 252 1.95 -2.03 -5.48
C VAL A 252 0.43 -1.86 -5.35
N GLU A 253 -0.06 -0.63 -5.33
CA GLU A 253 -1.49 -0.31 -5.25
C GLU A 253 -2.22 -0.70 -6.55
N PHE A 254 -3.46 -1.19 -6.41
CA PHE A 254 -4.36 -1.62 -7.51
C PHE A 254 -3.96 -2.87 -8.27
N ASN A 255 -2.83 -3.50 -7.92
CA ASN A 255 -2.48 -4.84 -8.39
C ASN A 255 -2.86 -5.88 -7.33
N LEU A 256 -3.63 -6.88 -7.74
CA LEU A 256 -3.81 -8.11 -6.96
C LEU A 256 -2.52 -8.92 -7.11
N GLN A 257 -1.57 -8.71 -6.21
CA GLN A 257 -0.35 -9.51 -6.18
C GLN A 257 -0.61 -10.79 -5.38
N ASP A 258 -0.60 -11.93 -6.06
CA ASP A 258 -0.80 -13.22 -5.41
C ASP A 258 0.28 -13.46 -4.35
N GLY A 259 -0.13 -13.92 -3.16
CA GLY A 259 0.76 -14.16 -2.02
C GLY A 259 1.08 -12.97 -1.13
N ILE A 260 0.62 -11.75 -1.46
CA ILE A 260 0.90 -10.55 -0.63
C ILE A 260 0.39 -10.69 0.81
N GLU A 261 -0.77 -11.33 1.01
CA GLU A 261 -1.30 -11.55 2.36
C GLU A 261 -0.38 -12.38 3.24
N SER A 262 0.30 -13.38 2.67
CA SER A 262 1.24 -14.22 3.41
C SER A 262 2.48 -13.43 3.84
N TYR A 263 2.97 -12.54 2.96
CA TYR A 263 4.05 -11.60 3.30
C TYR A 263 3.62 -10.61 4.37
N LEU A 264 2.43 -10.00 4.24
CA LEU A 264 1.90 -9.05 5.22
C LEU A 264 1.74 -9.70 6.60
N LYS A 265 1.20 -10.93 6.65
CA LYS A 265 1.05 -11.69 7.91
C LYS A 265 2.39 -12.12 8.49
N GLY A 266 3.30 -12.64 7.67
CA GLY A 266 4.60 -13.16 8.11
C GLY A 266 5.59 -12.07 8.56
N LEU A 267 5.51 -10.88 7.97
CA LEU A 267 6.43 -9.75 8.24
C LEU A 267 5.77 -8.62 9.05
N ALA A 268 4.57 -8.85 9.60
CA ALA A 268 3.79 -7.86 10.35
C ALA A 268 4.54 -7.24 11.55
N THR A 269 5.51 -7.96 12.12
CA THR A 269 6.28 -7.51 13.29
C THR A 269 7.34 -6.46 12.93
N ASN A 270 8.05 -6.66 11.82
CA ASN A 270 9.14 -5.77 11.40
C ASN A 270 8.64 -4.68 10.44
N ARG A 271 7.45 -4.87 9.85
CA ARG A 271 6.75 -3.95 8.94
C ARG A 271 7.66 -3.29 7.89
N PRO A 272 8.51 -4.04 7.19
CA PRO A 272 9.40 -3.43 6.23
C PRO A 272 8.63 -3.28 4.93
N PHE A 273 7.62 -2.40 4.88
CA PHE A 273 6.77 -2.26 3.69
C PHE A 273 6.66 -0.80 3.25
N VAL A 274 6.67 -0.58 1.94
CA VAL A 274 6.42 0.73 1.32
C VAL A 274 5.28 0.62 0.32
N ARG A 275 4.34 1.56 0.36
CA ARG A 275 3.28 1.62 -0.65
C ARG A 275 3.80 2.25 -1.92
N VAL A 276 3.59 1.55 -3.02
CA VAL A 276 4.06 1.91 -4.35
C VAL A 276 2.86 2.21 -5.23
N HIS A 277 2.86 3.34 -5.90
CA HIS A 277 1.90 3.63 -6.97
C HIS A 277 2.61 3.47 -8.31
N SER A 278 1.99 2.72 -9.22
CA SER A 278 2.46 2.54 -10.59
C SER A 278 1.32 2.82 -11.57
N ILE A 279 1.67 3.33 -12.75
CA ILE A 279 0.77 3.37 -13.91
C ILE A 279 1.24 2.24 -14.81
N THR A 280 0.31 1.36 -15.23
CA THR A 280 0.67 0.21 -16.06
C THR A 280 1.17 0.66 -17.43
N ARG A 281 2.03 -0.15 -18.08
CA ARG A 281 2.52 0.12 -19.44
C ARG A 281 1.37 0.40 -20.42
N LYS A 282 0.33 -0.45 -20.38
CA LYS A 282 -0.89 -0.28 -21.19
C LYS A 282 -1.59 1.06 -20.95
N GLU A 283 -1.67 1.54 -19.71
CA GLU A 283 -2.28 2.84 -19.41
C GLU A 283 -1.44 4.01 -19.92
N VAL A 284 -0.11 3.96 -19.73
CA VAL A 284 0.82 4.99 -20.24
C VAL A 284 0.67 5.12 -21.75
N ASP A 285 0.62 4.00 -22.46
CA ASP A 285 0.64 3.98 -23.92
C ASP A 285 -0.72 4.30 -24.58
N GLN A 286 -1.85 4.18 -23.87
CA GLN A 286 -3.20 4.26 -24.48
C GLN A 286 -4.12 5.32 -23.87
N VAL A 287 -3.84 5.81 -22.66
CA VAL A 287 -4.80 6.63 -21.88
C VAL A 287 -4.18 7.90 -21.34
N TYR A 288 -2.90 7.83 -20.99
CA TYR A 288 -2.20 8.89 -20.29
C TYR A 288 -1.31 9.70 -21.23
N ASN A 289 -1.22 10.99 -20.92
CA ASN A 289 -0.19 11.88 -21.42
C ASN A 289 0.53 12.49 -20.23
N VAL A 290 1.62 13.22 -20.45
CA VAL A 290 2.43 13.85 -19.40
C VAL A 290 1.58 14.58 -18.37
N ARG A 291 0.67 15.48 -18.79
CA ARG A 291 -0.20 16.25 -17.88
C ARG A 291 -1.08 15.36 -17.01
N ARG A 292 -1.72 14.34 -17.60
CA ARG A 292 -2.58 13.40 -16.85
C ARG A 292 -1.76 12.54 -15.90
N SER A 293 -0.57 12.10 -16.30
CA SER A 293 0.34 11.30 -15.48
C SER A 293 0.83 12.09 -14.29
N VAL A 294 1.33 13.31 -14.49
CA VAL A 294 1.76 14.23 -13.43
C VAL A 294 0.63 14.46 -12.43
N ALA A 295 -0.57 14.79 -12.90
CA ALA A 295 -1.72 14.98 -12.00
C ALA A 295 -2.10 13.71 -11.22
N ARG A 296 -1.89 12.51 -11.79
CA ARG A 296 -2.11 11.24 -11.09
C ARG A 296 -1.05 10.96 -10.04
N TRP A 297 0.22 11.29 -10.32
CA TRP A 297 1.32 11.18 -9.37
C TRP A 297 1.10 12.09 -8.15
N VAL A 298 0.77 13.36 -8.37
CA VAL A 298 0.48 14.31 -7.29
C VAL A 298 -0.69 13.83 -6.43
N ARG A 299 -1.80 13.38 -7.04
CA ARG A 299 -2.94 12.81 -6.31
C ARG A 299 -2.59 11.54 -5.54
N ALA A 300 -1.73 10.69 -6.07
CA ALA A 300 -1.28 9.49 -5.38
C ALA A 300 -0.54 9.83 -4.08
N VAL A 301 0.33 10.83 -4.10
CA VAL A 301 1.04 11.31 -2.91
C VAL A 301 0.09 12.06 -1.97
N LYS A 302 -0.65 13.05 -2.48
CA LYS A 302 -1.49 13.95 -1.69
C LYS A 302 -2.69 13.27 -1.04
N ASP A 303 -3.42 12.47 -1.80
CA ASP A 303 -4.71 11.93 -1.36
C ASP A 303 -4.59 10.51 -0.76
N ARG A 304 -3.53 9.77 -1.14
CA ARG A 304 -3.33 8.37 -0.72
C ARG A 304 -2.02 8.12 0.04
N SER A 305 -1.23 9.17 0.30
CA SER A 305 0.01 9.12 1.07
C SER A 305 1.00 8.08 0.54
N MET A 306 1.10 7.99 -0.78
CA MET A 306 2.09 7.14 -1.46
C MET A 306 3.50 7.63 -1.23
N LYS A 307 4.42 6.69 -1.05
CA LYS A 307 5.82 6.96 -0.75
C LYS A 307 6.73 6.72 -1.93
N MET A 308 6.37 5.75 -2.76
CA MET A 308 7.13 5.36 -3.90
C MET A 308 6.28 5.50 -5.15
N LEU A 309 6.78 6.23 -6.13
CA LEU A 309 6.16 6.39 -7.44
C LEU A 309 7.01 5.62 -8.44
N TYR A 310 6.47 4.52 -8.95
CA TYR A 310 7.11 3.73 -9.99
C TYR A 310 6.75 4.31 -11.36
N ILE A 311 7.65 5.14 -11.89
CA ILE A 311 7.47 5.91 -13.11
C ILE A 311 7.98 5.10 -14.30
N ARG A 312 7.07 4.88 -15.25
CA ARG A 312 7.37 4.32 -16.56
C ARG A 312 7.56 5.44 -17.59
N CYS A 313 8.41 5.18 -18.57
CA CYS A 313 8.73 6.10 -19.65
C CYS A 313 7.66 6.09 -20.75
N PHE A 314 7.52 7.21 -21.45
CA PHE A 314 6.76 7.29 -22.69
C PHE A 314 7.67 6.95 -23.88
N PHE A 315 7.27 5.97 -24.68
CA PHE A 315 7.91 5.63 -25.96
C PHE A 315 7.13 6.13 -27.17
N GLN A 316 5.88 6.56 -26.95
CA GLN A 316 4.98 7.08 -27.96
C GLN A 316 4.04 8.11 -27.31
N ASP A 317 3.54 9.05 -28.10
CA ASP A 317 2.44 9.95 -27.73
C ASP A 317 1.37 9.85 -28.83
N ASP A 318 0.12 9.56 -28.42
CA ASP A 318 -1.04 9.37 -29.31
C ASP A 318 -1.24 10.52 -30.31
N LYS A 319 -0.73 11.72 -29.99
CA LYS A 319 -1.01 12.94 -30.77
C LYS A 319 0.19 13.50 -31.51
N LYS A 320 1.42 13.15 -31.12
CA LYS A 320 2.63 13.78 -31.65
C LYS A 320 3.77 12.77 -31.70
N PHE A 321 4.51 12.79 -32.79
CA PHE A 321 5.80 12.11 -32.84
C PHE A 321 6.75 12.77 -31.83
N ILE A 322 7.42 11.95 -31.03
CA ILE A 322 8.41 12.42 -30.06
C ILE A 322 9.75 12.44 -30.78
N GLU A 323 10.28 13.62 -31.09
CA GLU A 323 11.56 13.77 -31.79
C GLU A 323 12.76 13.28 -30.98
N ASN A 324 12.73 13.46 -29.66
CA ASN A 324 13.78 13.02 -28.76
C ASN A 324 13.16 12.40 -27.50
N LEU A 325 13.21 11.07 -27.42
CA LEU A 325 12.56 10.30 -26.36
C LEU A 325 13.21 10.56 -25.00
N VAL A 326 14.53 10.69 -24.93
CA VAL A 326 15.25 10.94 -23.68
C VAL A 326 14.85 12.29 -23.09
N LYS A 327 14.94 13.38 -23.87
CA LYS A 327 14.58 14.72 -23.42
C LYS A 327 13.12 14.80 -22.98
N PHE A 328 12.21 14.20 -23.75
CA PHE A 328 10.79 14.16 -23.42
C PHE A 328 10.53 13.50 -22.05
N ASN A 329 11.20 12.37 -21.78
CA ASN A 329 11.06 11.67 -20.50
C ASN A 329 11.74 12.40 -19.34
N LEU A 330 12.88 13.06 -19.57
CA LEU A 330 13.52 13.93 -18.58
C LEU A 330 12.61 15.10 -18.20
N ASP A 331 11.99 15.77 -19.18
CA ASP A 331 11.04 16.86 -18.95
C ASP A 331 9.79 16.38 -18.18
N TYR A 332 9.32 15.17 -18.46
CA TYR A 332 8.21 14.55 -17.72
C TYR A 332 8.56 14.27 -16.25
N ILE A 333 9.74 13.73 -15.96
CA ILE A 333 10.21 13.49 -14.60
C ILE A 333 10.39 14.83 -13.87
N TYR A 334 10.96 15.83 -14.54
CA TYR A 334 11.15 17.18 -14.03
C TYR A 334 9.81 17.85 -13.66
N GLN A 335 8.83 17.82 -14.57
CA GLN A 335 7.48 18.32 -14.30
C GLN A 335 6.83 17.60 -13.12
N THR A 336 7.03 16.28 -13.01
CA THR A 336 6.53 15.51 -11.87
C THR A 336 7.16 15.98 -10.56
N ALA A 337 8.48 16.20 -10.53
CA ALA A 337 9.20 16.68 -9.36
C ALA A 337 8.75 18.10 -8.95
N GLN A 338 8.61 19.01 -9.92
CA GLN A 338 8.13 20.38 -9.67
C GLN A 338 6.72 20.42 -9.08
N GLU A 339 5.78 19.65 -9.65
CA GLU A 339 4.39 19.63 -9.17
C GLU A 339 4.25 18.96 -7.79
N LEU A 340 5.12 18.00 -7.47
CA LEU A 340 5.23 17.46 -6.12
C LEU A 340 5.74 18.51 -5.12
N GLU A 341 6.73 19.31 -5.52
CA GLU A 341 7.27 20.41 -4.70
C GLU A 341 6.23 21.52 -4.49
N ALA A 342 5.51 21.91 -5.53
CA ALA A 342 4.40 22.86 -5.44
C ALA A 342 3.27 22.35 -4.50
N ALA A 343 3.10 21.03 -4.40
CA ALA A 343 2.16 20.39 -3.47
C ALA A 343 2.71 20.23 -2.04
N GLY A 344 3.95 20.65 -1.76
CA GLY A 344 4.59 20.61 -0.43
C GLY A 344 5.42 19.35 -0.14
N TYR A 345 5.70 18.53 -1.16
CA TYR A 345 6.51 17.31 -1.04
C TYR A 345 7.92 17.53 -1.57
N LYS A 346 8.86 16.63 -1.24
CA LYS A 346 10.23 16.68 -1.75
C LYS A 346 10.62 15.33 -2.32
N VAL A 347 11.28 15.33 -3.47
CA VAL A 347 11.90 14.12 -4.02
C VAL A 347 13.07 13.72 -3.11
N ALA A 348 13.14 12.45 -2.72
CA ALA A 348 14.20 11.94 -1.87
C ALA A 348 15.57 12.02 -2.57
N ALA A 349 16.56 12.56 -1.88
CA ALA A 349 17.89 12.78 -2.41
C ALA A 349 18.91 11.75 -1.91
N ASN A 350 18.73 11.17 -0.73
CA ASN A 350 19.69 10.24 -0.13
C ASN A 350 18.98 9.08 0.57
N ASP A 351 19.75 8.09 1.03
CA ASP A 351 19.19 6.87 1.64
C ASP A 351 18.33 7.16 2.87
N ALA A 352 18.77 8.10 3.72
CA ALA A 352 18.00 8.50 4.90
C ALA A 352 16.62 9.06 4.52
N GLN A 353 16.53 9.87 3.46
CA GLN A 353 15.26 10.42 2.97
C GLN A 353 14.38 9.37 2.28
N ARG A 354 14.97 8.43 1.54
CA ARG A 354 14.25 7.30 0.91
C ARG A 354 13.62 6.37 1.96
N LEU A 355 14.34 6.15 3.05
CA LEU A 355 13.90 5.33 4.18
C LEU A 355 13.10 6.11 5.24
N HIS A 356 12.93 7.43 5.07
CA HIS A 356 12.23 8.27 6.05
C HIS A 356 10.74 7.96 6.12
N GLU A 357 10.36 7.24 7.17
CA GLU A 357 8.98 6.81 7.45
C GLU A 357 8.55 7.25 8.86
N PRO A 358 8.19 8.54 9.04
CA PRO A 358 7.84 9.10 10.35
C PRO A 358 6.54 8.53 10.91
N ARG A 359 5.72 7.82 10.10
CA ARG A 359 4.51 7.16 10.59
C ARG A 359 4.79 6.05 11.60
N HIS A 360 6.04 5.54 11.67
CA HIS A 360 6.46 4.65 12.76
C HIS A 360 6.48 5.34 14.13
N LEU A 361 6.56 6.68 14.20
CA LEU A 361 6.51 7.44 15.45
C LEU A 361 5.17 7.25 16.19
N VAL A 362 4.09 6.96 15.47
CA VAL A 362 2.79 6.70 16.08
C VAL A 362 2.84 5.41 16.91
N GLY A 363 3.66 4.42 16.51
CA GLY A 363 3.86 3.19 17.27
C GLY A 363 2.59 2.32 17.42
N ARG A 364 2.75 1.20 18.13
CA ARG A 364 1.65 0.31 18.52
C ARG A 364 0.98 0.81 19.80
N MET A 365 -0.33 0.67 19.88
CA MET A 365 -1.07 0.97 21.09
C MET A 365 -0.84 -0.11 22.14
N SER A 366 -0.71 0.31 23.39
CA SER A 366 -0.75 -0.58 24.54
C SER A 366 -2.16 -1.18 24.70
N PRO A 367 -2.28 -2.37 25.32
CA PRO A 367 -3.58 -2.95 25.68
C PRO A 367 -4.52 -1.98 26.41
N PHE A 368 -3.96 -1.16 27.31
CA PHE A 368 -4.72 -0.17 28.07
C PHE A 368 -5.31 0.93 27.19
N GLU A 369 -4.56 1.43 26.21
CA GLU A 369 -5.05 2.42 25.24
C GLU A 369 -6.20 1.84 24.40
N VAL A 370 -6.02 0.61 23.89
CA VAL A 370 -7.05 -0.07 23.08
C VAL A 370 -8.34 -0.27 23.90
N ILE A 371 -8.22 -0.74 25.14
CA ILE A 371 -9.37 -0.93 26.04
C ILE A 371 -10.02 0.42 26.38
N ALA A 372 -9.26 1.47 26.69
CA ALA A 372 -9.80 2.78 27.06
C ALA A 372 -10.61 3.42 25.91
N VAL A 373 -10.07 3.36 24.68
CA VAL A 373 -10.77 3.87 23.49
C VAL A 373 -11.97 2.98 23.15
N GLY A 374 -11.78 1.66 23.16
CA GLY A 374 -12.85 0.68 22.91
C GLY A 374 -14.03 0.81 23.88
N LEU A 375 -13.74 0.98 25.17
CA LEU A 375 -14.72 1.26 26.21
C LEU A 375 -15.49 2.54 25.92
N SER A 376 -14.79 3.62 25.54
CA SER A 376 -15.42 4.91 25.24
C SER A 376 -16.34 4.85 24.02
N LEU A 377 -15.99 4.02 23.02
CA LEU A 377 -16.84 3.74 21.87
C LEU A 377 -18.09 2.94 22.27
N LEU A 378 -17.92 1.89 23.08
CA LEU A 378 -19.02 1.03 23.54
C LEU A 378 -19.95 1.73 24.55
N LEU A 379 -19.42 2.59 25.41
CA LEU A 379 -20.23 3.48 26.26
C LEU A 379 -21.11 4.41 25.42
N GLY A 380 -20.70 4.74 24.20
CA GLY A 380 -21.56 5.41 23.23
C GLY A 380 -22.89 4.70 23.03
N MET A 381 -22.92 3.36 23.01
CA MET A 381 -24.19 2.60 22.89
C MET A 381 -25.07 2.75 24.13
N VAL A 382 -24.46 2.82 25.33
CA VAL A 382 -25.19 3.07 26.58
C VAL A 382 -25.81 4.46 26.59
N ILE A 383 -25.04 5.48 26.15
CA ILE A 383 -25.53 6.86 25.98
C ILE A 383 -26.67 6.87 24.97
N LEU A 384 -26.50 6.20 23.82
CA LEU A 384 -27.50 6.13 22.78
C LEU A 384 -28.81 5.55 23.31
N LEU A 385 -28.77 4.39 23.98
CA LEU A 385 -29.95 3.75 24.57
C LEU A 385 -30.67 4.65 25.58
N ARG A 386 -29.89 5.33 26.43
CA ARG A 386 -30.44 6.26 27.41
C ARG A 386 -31.12 7.46 26.75
N VAL A 387 -30.50 8.03 25.72
CA VAL A 387 -30.99 9.21 25.01
C VAL A 387 -32.10 8.85 24.00
N SER A 388 -32.26 7.59 23.60
CA SER A 388 -33.26 7.19 22.61
C SER A 388 -34.50 6.54 23.22
N PHE A 389 -34.33 5.49 24.04
CA PHE A 389 -35.40 4.55 24.39
C PHE A 389 -35.66 4.39 25.90
N ILE A 390 -34.66 4.63 26.75
CA ILE A 390 -34.73 4.31 28.19
C ILE A 390 -34.15 5.49 29.00
N ASP A 391 -34.95 6.52 29.27
CA ASP A 391 -34.47 7.75 29.92
C ASP A 391 -33.94 7.49 31.36
N ASP A 392 -34.50 6.49 32.05
CA ASP A 392 -34.13 6.06 33.42
C ASP A 392 -33.09 4.93 33.47
N LEU A 393 -32.26 4.79 32.43
CA LEU A 393 -31.22 3.76 32.42
C LEU A 393 -30.28 3.93 33.63
N SER A 394 -30.17 2.89 34.46
CA SER A 394 -29.37 2.96 35.69
C SER A 394 -27.87 3.00 35.42
N GLU A 395 -27.11 3.53 36.37
CA GLU A 395 -25.64 3.57 36.34
C GLU A 395 -24.99 2.17 36.28
N ARG A 396 -25.73 1.13 36.68
CA ARG A 396 -25.29 -0.28 36.60
C ARG A 396 -24.89 -0.68 35.18
N TRP A 397 -25.55 -0.12 34.17
CA TRP A 397 -25.23 -0.39 32.77
C TRP A 397 -23.86 0.15 32.34
N CYS A 398 -23.32 1.16 33.02
CA CYS A 398 -21.93 1.60 32.79
C CYS A 398 -20.94 0.53 33.24
N PHE A 399 -21.19 -0.12 34.38
CA PHE A 399 -20.36 -1.23 34.86
C PHE A 399 -20.51 -2.49 33.99
N VAL A 400 -21.72 -2.76 33.49
CA VAL A 400 -21.96 -3.85 32.51
C VAL A 400 -21.19 -3.58 31.22
N ALA A 401 -21.20 -2.36 30.70
CA ALA A 401 -20.42 -1.99 29.52
C ALA A 401 -18.91 -2.11 29.77
N PHE A 402 -18.44 -1.72 30.96
CA PHE A 402 -17.06 -1.89 31.37
C PHE A 402 -16.63 -3.36 31.40
N ALA A 403 -17.36 -4.20 32.14
CA ALA A 403 -17.09 -5.63 32.22
C ALA A 403 -17.21 -6.32 30.85
N GLY A 404 -18.25 -5.97 30.08
CA GLY A 404 -18.46 -6.48 28.73
C GLY A 404 -17.31 -6.12 27.78
N THR A 405 -16.76 -4.90 27.88
CA THR A 405 -15.59 -4.48 27.10
C THR A 405 -14.37 -5.33 27.43
N LEU A 406 -14.10 -5.58 28.72
CA LEU A 406 -12.99 -6.42 29.15
C LEU A 406 -13.14 -7.86 28.66
N VAL A 407 -14.35 -8.43 28.79
CA VAL A 407 -14.65 -9.78 28.28
C VAL A 407 -14.45 -9.86 26.77
N LEU A 408 -14.96 -8.88 26.01
CA LEU A 408 -14.77 -8.81 24.56
C LEU A 408 -13.28 -8.74 24.20
N TYR A 409 -12.50 -7.92 24.91
CA TYR A 409 -11.08 -7.76 24.65
C TYR A 409 -10.29 -9.05 24.92
N ILE A 410 -10.65 -9.81 25.95
CA ILE A 410 -9.98 -11.07 26.30
C ILE A 410 -10.34 -12.20 25.30
N LEU A 411 -11.59 -12.27 24.87
CA LEU A 411 -12.08 -13.37 24.03
C LEU A 411 -11.79 -13.18 22.54
N LEU A 412 -11.66 -11.93 22.06
CA LEU A 412 -11.55 -11.63 20.64
C LEU A 412 -10.10 -11.27 20.25
N PRO A 413 -9.67 -11.62 19.02
CA PRO A 413 -8.46 -11.05 18.44
C PRO A 413 -8.54 -9.52 18.38
N SER A 414 -7.41 -8.83 18.59
CA SER A 414 -7.36 -7.36 18.66
C SER A 414 -7.99 -6.66 17.47
N HIS A 415 -7.79 -7.17 16.25
CA HIS A 415 -8.38 -6.59 15.03
C HIS A 415 -9.92 -6.66 15.04
N LEU A 416 -10.49 -7.74 15.57
CA LEU A 416 -11.94 -7.95 15.64
C LEU A 416 -12.55 -7.10 16.75
N PHE A 417 -11.89 -7.01 17.91
CA PHE A 417 -12.27 -6.08 18.97
C PHE A 417 -12.35 -4.64 18.45
N THR A 418 -11.28 -4.18 17.79
CA THR A 418 -11.21 -2.84 17.20
C THR A 418 -12.31 -2.61 16.16
N ALA A 419 -12.57 -3.60 15.29
CA ALA A 419 -13.66 -3.54 14.31
C ALA A 419 -15.05 -3.39 14.95
N ILE A 420 -15.35 -4.18 16.00
CA ILE A 420 -16.64 -4.14 16.69
C ILE A 420 -16.80 -2.83 17.46
N ALA A 421 -15.79 -2.42 18.23
CA ALA A 421 -15.83 -1.16 18.98
C ALA A 421 -15.96 0.05 18.03
N GLY A 422 -15.19 0.07 16.94
CA GLY A 422 -15.26 1.09 15.90
C GLY A 422 -16.66 1.19 15.26
N LEU A 423 -17.26 0.05 14.90
CA LEU A 423 -18.61 0.02 14.35
C LEU A 423 -19.67 0.47 15.37
N ALA A 424 -19.59 -0.02 16.60
CA ALA A 424 -20.51 0.38 17.67
C ALA A 424 -20.46 1.89 17.93
N GLY A 425 -19.26 2.46 18.02
CA GLY A 425 -19.09 3.90 18.17
C GLY A 425 -19.56 4.69 16.95
N ALA A 426 -19.26 4.23 15.73
CA ALA A 426 -19.73 4.87 14.51
C ALA A 426 -21.26 4.97 14.47
N VAL A 427 -21.95 3.91 14.89
CA VAL A 427 -23.41 3.90 15.00
C VAL A 427 -23.89 4.79 16.15
N ALA A 428 -23.34 4.60 17.34
CA ALA A 428 -23.73 5.31 18.56
C ALA A 428 -23.66 6.82 18.39
N TYR A 429 -22.48 7.36 18.10
CA TYR A 429 -22.23 8.79 18.09
C TYR A 429 -22.95 9.50 16.94
N SER A 430 -23.14 8.83 15.80
CA SER A 430 -23.96 9.33 14.70
C SER A 430 -25.44 9.46 15.09
N CYS A 431 -25.99 8.45 15.78
CA CYS A 431 -27.37 8.49 16.23
C CYS A 431 -27.60 9.48 17.37
N ILE A 432 -26.67 9.56 18.33
CA ILE A 432 -26.77 10.48 19.49
C ILE A 432 -26.89 11.92 19.00
N GLY A 433 -26.07 12.34 18.02
CA GLY A 433 -26.12 13.71 17.48
C GLY A 433 -27.50 14.06 16.91
N VAL A 434 -28.06 13.16 16.08
CA VAL A 434 -29.38 13.35 15.47
C VAL A 434 -30.49 13.38 16.53
N ILE A 435 -30.51 12.39 17.42
CA ILE A 435 -31.56 12.25 18.43
C ILE A 435 -31.51 13.41 19.43
N TRP A 436 -30.32 13.81 19.87
CA TRP A 436 -30.17 14.91 20.82
C TRP A 436 -30.59 16.25 20.22
N ALA A 437 -30.23 16.50 18.95
CA ALA A 437 -30.65 17.68 18.21
C ALA A 437 -32.19 17.71 18.05
N MET A 438 -32.79 16.60 17.62
CA MET A 438 -34.24 16.48 17.41
C MET A 438 -35.05 16.58 18.71
N ARG A 439 -34.61 15.95 19.80
CA ARG A 439 -35.25 16.11 21.12
C ARG A 439 -35.20 17.56 21.61
N GLY A 440 -34.12 18.28 21.27
CA GLY A 440 -33.96 19.70 21.58
C GLY A 440 -34.96 20.62 20.89
N LEU A 441 -35.73 20.13 19.91
CA LEU A 441 -36.79 20.85 19.22
C LEU A 441 -38.20 20.54 19.76
N ARG A 442 -38.31 19.64 20.75
CA ARG A 442 -39.60 19.12 21.22
C ARG A 442 -40.37 20.10 22.11
N ASP A 443 -39.66 21.00 22.79
CA ASP A 443 -40.22 22.12 23.55
C ASP A 443 -39.84 23.43 22.84
N PRO A 444 -40.66 23.91 21.90
CA PRO A 444 -40.48 25.22 21.33
C PRO A 444 -40.85 26.25 22.41
N GLU A 445 -39.86 26.80 23.08
CA GLU A 445 -40.01 28.19 23.54
C GLU A 445 -40.22 29.08 22.30
N ASP A 446 -40.94 30.21 22.43
CA ASP A 446 -41.07 31.25 21.39
C ASP A 446 -39.71 31.87 21.05
N ARG A 447 -38.88 31.08 20.39
CA ARG A 447 -37.52 31.40 20.00
C ARG A 447 -37.52 31.43 18.49
N SER A 448 -37.19 32.60 17.95
CA SER A 448 -36.94 32.77 16.51
C SER A 448 -36.01 31.67 15.99
N PHE A 449 -36.27 31.15 14.78
CA PHE A 449 -35.47 30.14 14.09
C PHE A 449 -33.95 30.35 14.21
N ILE A 450 -33.49 31.61 14.04
CA ILE A 450 -32.07 32.00 14.09
C ILE A 450 -31.43 31.69 15.47
N ARG A 451 -32.21 31.70 16.56
CA ARG A 451 -31.73 31.36 17.91
C ARG A 451 -31.67 29.85 18.16
N ILE A 452 -32.43 29.05 17.41
CA ILE A 452 -32.50 27.58 17.56
C ILE A 452 -31.38 26.90 16.77
N VAL A 453 -31.10 27.38 15.55
CA VAL A 453 -30.15 26.76 14.61
C VAL A 453 -28.76 26.51 15.22
N PRO A 454 -28.10 27.47 15.91
CA PRO A 454 -26.78 27.22 16.49
C PRO A 454 -26.79 26.07 17.49
N GLY A 455 -27.80 26.02 18.37
CA GLY A 455 -27.95 24.95 19.36
C GLY A 455 -28.22 23.60 18.73
N PHE A 456 -29.02 23.56 17.66
CA PHE A 456 -29.29 22.35 16.88
C PHE A 456 -28.00 21.82 16.22
N VAL A 457 -27.24 22.69 15.54
CA VAL A 457 -25.98 22.32 14.87
C VAL A 457 -24.96 21.83 15.90
N VAL A 458 -24.78 22.52 17.03
CA VAL A 458 -23.85 22.09 18.07
C VAL A 458 -24.21 20.71 18.63
N LYS A 459 -25.50 20.45 18.90
CA LYS A 459 -25.97 19.14 19.39
C LYS A 459 -25.73 18.02 18.37
N MET A 460 -25.79 18.32 17.07
CA MET A 460 -25.50 17.36 16.02
C MET A 460 -24.00 17.11 15.85
N VAL A 461 -23.20 18.18 15.84
CA VAL A 461 -21.78 18.14 15.51
C VAL A 461 -20.93 17.59 16.64
N VAL A 462 -21.19 17.97 17.90
CA VAL A 462 -20.32 17.60 19.03
C VAL A 462 -20.21 16.08 19.21
N PRO A 463 -21.32 15.31 19.27
CA PRO A 463 -21.23 13.85 19.36
C PRO A 463 -20.49 13.24 18.16
N SER A 464 -20.71 13.75 16.95
CA SER A 464 -20.04 13.26 15.74
C SER A 464 -18.53 13.53 15.76
N ILE A 465 -18.08 14.70 16.23
CA ILE A 465 -16.65 15.00 16.38
C ILE A 465 -16.03 14.08 17.45
N LEU A 466 -16.71 13.90 18.58
CA LEU A 466 -16.24 13.01 19.66
C LEU A 466 -16.13 11.56 19.20
N GLY A 467 -17.15 11.03 18.53
CA GLY A 467 -17.12 9.69 17.95
C GLY A 467 -16.05 9.55 16.87
N GLY A 468 -15.93 10.54 15.99
CA GLY A 468 -14.91 10.58 14.94
C GLY A 468 -13.50 10.60 15.51
N LEU A 469 -13.27 11.35 16.61
CA LEU A 469 -12.00 11.38 17.31
C LEU A 469 -11.64 10.01 17.91
N LEU A 470 -12.60 9.35 18.58
CA LEU A 470 -12.38 8.00 19.13
C LEU A 470 -12.08 6.97 18.05
N ILE A 471 -12.82 7.01 16.93
CA ILE A 471 -12.59 6.12 15.78
C ILE A 471 -11.23 6.41 15.17
N ALA A 472 -10.87 7.67 14.94
CA ALA A 472 -9.54 8.04 14.45
C ALA A 472 -8.42 7.60 15.41
N GLY A 473 -8.68 7.64 16.72
CA GLY A 473 -7.77 7.16 17.76
C GLY A 473 -7.55 5.64 17.72
N ILE A 474 -8.61 4.85 17.67
CA ILE A 474 -8.50 3.37 17.65
C ILE A 474 -7.89 2.84 16.33
N TYR A 475 -8.03 3.59 15.24
CA TYR A 475 -7.42 3.30 13.94
C TYR A 475 -6.13 4.11 13.67
N SER A 476 -5.45 4.55 14.72
CA SER A 476 -4.24 5.37 14.60
C SER A 476 -2.96 4.58 14.29
N GLU A 477 -2.95 3.26 14.51
CA GLU A 477 -1.75 2.46 14.29
C GLU A 477 -1.32 2.41 12.83
N ILE A 478 -0.03 2.18 12.62
CA ILE A 478 0.58 2.18 11.29
C ILE A 478 0.01 1.09 10.36
N GLU A 479 -0.61 0.02 10.87
CA GLU A 479 -1.35 -0.99 10.06
C GLU A 479 -2.44 -0.31 9.23
N TYR A 480 -3.18 0.59 9.87
CA TYR A 480 -4.32 1.27 9.28
C TYR A 480 -3.88 2.49 8.46
N LEU A 481 -2.84 3.20 8.90
CA LEU A 481 -2.26 4.32 8.13
C LEU A 481 -1.67 3.86 6.80
N LEU A 482 -1.00 2.69 6.79
CA LEU A 482 -0.47 2.07 5.58
C LEU A 482 -1.50 1.22 4.83
N ARG A 483 -2.76 1.21 5.28
CA ARG A 483 -3.88 0.45 4.69
C ARG A 483 -3.63 -1.05 4.56
N PHE A 484 -2.71 -1.62 5.34
CA PHE A 484 -2.57 -3.08 5.46
C PHE A 484 -3.84 -3.68 6.06
N GLU A 485 -4.41 -2.98 7.04
CA GLU A 485 -5.74 -3.25 7.59
C GLU A 485 -6.69 -2.11 7.25
N GLN A 486 -7.96 -2.45 7.01
CA GLN A 486 -9.00 -1.49 6.63
C GLN A 486 -10.27 -1.73 7.45
N PHE A 487 -11.01 -0.66 7.73
CA PHE A 487 -12.30 -0.76 8.38
C PHE A 487 -13.34 -1.40 7.45
N ARG A 488 -13.59 -2.70 7.63
CA ARG A 488 -14.54 -3.48 6.83
C ARG A 488 -16.02 -3.16 7.13
N GLY A 489 -16.29 -2.50 8.27
CA GLY A 489 -17.64 -2.18 8.74
C GLY A 489 -18.30 -0.97 8.07
N ILE A 490 -17.68 -0.34 7.08
CA ILE A 490 -18.12 0.96 6.54
C ILE A 490 -19.55 0.93 5.98
N LYS A 491 -19.96 -0.15 5.30
CA LYS A 491 -21.32 -0.29 4.77
C LYS A 491 -22.36 -0.33 5.90
N LEU A 492 -22.09 -1.09 6.96
CA LEU A 492 -22.97 -1.16 8.13
C LEU A 492 -23.02 0.16 8.89
N ALA A 493 -21.89 0.85 9.02
CA ALA A 493 -21.80 2.15 9.65
C ALA A 493 -22.64 3.23 8.94
N PHE A 494 -22.92 3.07 7.63
CA PHE A 494 -23.86 3.95 6.92
C PHE A 494 -25.33 3.53 7.07
N MET A 495 -25.62 2.22 7.05
CA MET A 495 -27.00 1.71 7.09
C MET A 495 -27.62 1.73 8.48
N LEU A 496 -26.88 1.31 9.51
CA LEU A 496 -27.42 1.13 10.86
C LEU A 496 -27.87 2.44 11.53
N PRO A 497 -27.17 3.58 11.38
CA PRO A 497 -27.65 4.83 11.96
C PRO A 497 -29.01 5.27 11.39
N LEU A 498 -29.21 5.09 10.08
CA LEU A 498 -30.48 5.40 9.42
C LEU A 498 -31.62 4.52 9.95
N LEU A 499 -31.36 3.21 10.09
CA LEU A 499 -32.33 2.28 10.67
C LEU A 499 -32.66 2.63 12.12
N PHE A 500 -31.64 2.87 12.95
CA PHE A 500 -31.81 3.15 14.38
C PHE A 500 -32.55 4.47 14.62
N THR A 501 -32.14 5.54 13.93
CA THR A 501 -32.81 6.85 14.01
C THR A 501 -34.22 6.78 13.41
N GLY A 502 -34.45 5.99 12.37
CA GLY A 502 -35.78 5.72 11.82
C GLY A 502 -36.70 5.02 12.81
N ILE A 503 -36.24 3.95 13.47
CA ILE A 503 -36.99 3.24 14.53
C ILE A 503 -37.28 4.18 15.70
N TRP A 504 -36.29 4.97 16.12
CA TRP A 504 -36.47 5.97 17.16
C TRP A 504 -37.52 7.02 16.78
N ALA A 505 -37.46 7.54 15.55
CA ALA A 505 -38.40 8.54 15.05
C ALA A 505 -39.82 7.98 14.94
N LEU A 506 -39.98 6.73 14.48
CA LEU A 506 -41.27 6.03 14.51
C LEU A 506 -41.80 5.99 15.94
N ARG A 507 -41.09 5.37 16.88
CA ARG A 507 -41.55 5.28 18.28
C ARG A 507 -41.88 6.63 18.92
N THR A 508 -41.15 7.69 18.55
CA THR A 508 -41.29 9.02 19.16
C THR A 508 -42.41 9.85 18.52
N TYR A 509 -42.59 9.77 17.20
CA TYR A 509 -43.46 10.68 16.43
C TYR A 509 -44.64 9.99 15.73
N GLY A 510 -44.65 8.66 15.56
CA GLY A 510 -45.65 7.96 14.75
C GLY A 510 -46.03 6.56 15.24
N SER A 511 -47.29 6.18 15.05
CA SER A 511 -47.74 4.80 15.21
C SER A 511 -47.39 3.91 14.00
N SER A 512 -47.01 4.49 12.84
CA SER A 512 -46.66 3.80 11.57
C SER A 512 -45.78 4.68 10.66
N ILE A 513 -45.07 4.09 9.68
CA ILE A 513 -44.26 4.82 8.69
C ILE A 513 -45.12 5.68 7.76
N PHE A 514 -46.34 5.23 7.46
CA PHE A 514 -47.28 5.96 6.62
C PHE A 514 -47.81 7.22 7.29
N THR A 515 -48.06 7.20 8.60
CA THR A 515 -48.48 8.39 9.34
C THR A 515 -47.36 9.42 9.46
N LEU A 516 -46.10 8.99 9.46
CA LEU A 516 -44.93 9.88 9.47
C LEU A 516 -44.71 10.57 8.11
N LEU A 517 -44.97 9.85 7.00
CA LEU A 517 -44.91 10.39 5.63
C LEU A 517 -46.11 11.27 5.24
N HIS A 518 -47.29 11.02 5.84
CA HIS A 518 -48.50 11.81 5.61
C HIS A 518 -48.60 13.06 6.50
N ARG A 519 -47.72 13.21 7.50
CA ARG A 519 -47.58 14.50 8.18
C ARG A 519 -47.02 15.49 7.16
N PRO A 520 -47.68 16.64 6.93
CA PRO A 520 -47.17 17.61 5.98
C PRO A 520 -45.74 17.97 6.40
N VAL A 521 -44.77 17.71 5.52
CA VAL A 521 -43.45 18.35 5.61
C VAL A 521 -43.71 19.80 5.26
N ASN A 522 -44.24 20.54 6.23
CA ASN A 522 -44.60 21.92 6.03
C ASN A 522 -43.31 22.71 6.28
N PRO A 523 -42.61 23.22 5.25
CA PRO A 523 -41.53 24.19 5.48
C PRO A 523 -42.03 25.38 6.30
N ILE A 524 -43.35 25.58 6.34
CA ILE A 524 -44.10 26.63 7.03
C ILE A 524 -44.42 26.30 8.50
N GLY A 525 -44.37 25.04 8.95
CA GLY A 525 -44.60 24.69 10.36
C GLY A 525 -43.47 25.17 11.29
N VAL A 526 -42.28 25.39 10.73
CA VAL A 526 -41.13 26.02 11.39
C VAL A 526 -41.22 27.56 11.34
N PHE A 527 -42.07 28.12 10.47
CA PHE A 527 -42.32 29.57 10.38
C PHE A 527 -43.58 30.04 11.12
N LEU A 528 -44.43 29.12 11.59
CA LEU A 528 -45.69 29.40 12.30
C LEU A 528 -45.64 29.12 13.82
N LEU A 529 -44.44 28.92 14.38
CA LEU A 529 -44.18 29.21 15.78
C LEU A 529 -43.60 30.63 15.85
N SER A 530 -44.48 31.58 15.58
CA SER A 530 -44.36 32.97 16.02
C SER A 530 -44.60 33.06 17.51
#